data_AF-A0AAN6GM39-F1
#
_entry.id   AF-A0AAN6GM39-F1
#
_cell.length_a   1.000
_cell.length_b   1.000
_cell.length_c   1.000
_cell.angle_alpha   90.00
_cell.angle_beta   90.00
_cell.angle_gamma   90.00
#
_symmetry.space_group_name_H-M   'P 1'
#
loop_
_entity.id
_entity.type
_entity.pdbx_description
1 polymer ?
#
loop_
_entity_poly.entity_id
_entity_poly.type
_entity_poly.pdbx_seq_one_letter_code
_entity_poly.pdbx_strand_id
1 'polypeptide(L)'
;MEALLEDESISLVVASQDWHPANHVSFASAHPSGTAKPFTSFDYYHPLQPDQPIKQELWPDHCVQGTRGAEIEPELAEKLEAITPGCLRAAGFAPKTTDEVARGPTGKEVILVQKGDDLAADGYSAFSLNGNIGFTNLPRTLLTWRRKSSSHSEPSAATDGSDIIDTLILCGLATDYCCLRTALDARRFGFRTIVVEDGMRGVAPDTVSSAWEDMKRWGCERVKTADEAIRLAQTRQT
;
A
#
# COMPACT_ATOMS: atom_id res chain seq x y z
N MET A 1 -6.26 9.52 -10.47
CA MET A 1 -5.82 8.10 -10.50
C MET A 1 -5.55 7.64 -11.92
N GLU A 2 -6.44 7.93 -12.88
CA GLU A 2 -6.24 7.59 -14.31
C GLU A 2 -4.88 8.03 -14.88
N ALA A 3 -4.51 9.30 -14.71
CA ALA A 3 -3.21 9.81 -15.17
C ALA A 3 -2.02 8.99 -14.64
N LEU A 4 -2.07 8.49 -13.41
CA LEU A 4 -1.00 7.62 -12.86
C LEU A 4 -0.99 6.23 -13.53
N LEU A 5 -2.16 5.70 -13.85
CA LEU A 5 -2.29 4.39 -14.50
C LEU A 5 -1.89 4.44 -15.98
N GLU A 6 -2.05 5.59 -16.63
CA GLU A 6 -1.76 5.78 -18.06
C GLU A 6 -0.31 6.22 -18.31
N ASP A 7 0.33 6.95 -17.39
CA ASP A 7 1.66 7.52 -17.64
C ASP A 7 2.75 6.46 -17.81
N GLU A 8 3.44 6.49 -18.96
CA GLU A 8 4.45 5.49 -19.35
C GLU A 8 5.77 5.58 -18.54
N SER A 9 5.99 6.65 -17.79
CA SER A 9 7.15 6.75 -16.89
C SER A 9 6.99 5.89 -15.63
N ILE A 10 5.75 5.53 -15.26
CA ILE A 10 5.45 4.64 -14.14
C ILE A 10 5.57 3.19 -14.61
N SER A 11 6.60 2.49 -14.15
CA SER A 11 6.86 1.09 -14.56
C SER A 11 6.17 0.04 -13.66
N LEU A 12 5.84 0.40 -12.41
CA LEU A 12 5.19 -0.49 -11.45
C LEU A 12 4.03 0.24 -10.77
N VAL A 13 2.88 -0.41 -10.74
CA VAL A 13 1.70 -0.02 -9.95
C VAL A 13 1.51 -1.05 -8.85
N VAL A 14 1.38 -0.58 -7.62
CA VAL A 14 1.06 -1.43 -6.47
C VAL A 14 -0.36 -1.09 -6.02
N ALA A 15 -1.27 -2.05 -6.14
CA ALA A 15 -2.58 -1.98 -5.51
C ALA A 15 -2.50 -2.64 -4.12
N SER A 16 -2.95 -1.95 -3.08
CA SER A 16 -3.11 -2.55 -1.75
C SER A 16 -4.57 -2.85 -1.46
N GLN A 17 -4.83 -3.98 -0.80
CA GLN A 17 -6.18 -4.44 -0.46
C GLN A 17 -6.23 -4.84 1.03
N ASP A 18 -7.13 -4.24 1.80
CA ASP A 18 -7.48 -4.79 3.10
C ASP A 18 -8.17 -6.14 2.91
N TRP A 19 -7.72 -7.14 3.66
CA TRP A 19 -8.08 -8.54 3.42
C TRP A 19 -8.23 -9.30 4.74
N HIS A 20 -9.21 -8.90 5.53
CA HIS A 20 -9.34 -9.33 6.93
C HIS A 20 -10.06 -10.68 7.08
N PRO A 21 -9.53 -11.63 7.86
CA PRO A 21 -10.31 -12.82 8.22
C PRO A 21 -11.59 -12.40 8.98
N ALA A 22 -12.61 -13.26 8.95
CA ALA A 22 -13.74 -13.09 9.86
C ALA A 22 -13.24 -13.11 11.32
N ASN A 23 -13.82 -12.26 12.17
CA ASN A 23 -13.37 -12.04 13.56
C ASN A 23 -11.95 -11.45 13.72
N HIS A 24 -11.46 -10.67 12.75
CA HIS A 24 -10.20 -9.95 12.88
C HIS A 24 -10.18 -9.02 14.12
N VAL A 25 -9.01 -8.87 14.77
CA VAL A 25 -8.83 -8.10 16.02
C VAL A 25 -9.32 -6.65 15.94
N SER A 26 -9.30 -6.06 14.74
CA SER A 26 -9.75 -4.69 14.50
C SER A 26 -11.29 -4.56 14.45
N PHE A 27 -12.05 -5.64 14.37
CA PHE A 27 -13.51 -5.57 14.32
C PHE A 27 -14.10 -5.50 15.72
N ALA A 28 -14.93 -4.49 15.98
CA ALA A 28 -15.64 -4.39 17.26
C ALA A 28 -16.52 -5.62 17.56
N SER A 29 -17.02 -6.30 16.52
CA SER A 29 -17.82 -7.54 16.63
C SER A 29 -17.02 -8.77 17.09
N ALA A 30 -15.69 -8.76 16.94
CA ALA A 30 -14.81 -9.85 17.33
C ALA A 30 -14.55 -9.89 18.85
N HIS A 31 -14.95 -8.85 19.57
CA HIS A 31 -14.78 -8.73 21.02
C HIS A 31 -16.08 -9.08 21.75
N PRO A 32 -16.02 -9.45 23.05
CA PRO A 32 -17.21 -9.79 23.82
C PRO A 32 -18.33 -8.73 23.71
N SER A 33 -19.57 -9.20 23.63
CA SER A 33 -20.71 -8.30 23.43
C SER A 33 -20.79 -7.24 24.54
N GLY A 34 -20.90 -5.97 24.12
CA GLY A 34 -20.95 -4.82 25.03
C GLY A 34 -19.60 -4.32 25.52
N THR A 35 -18.47 -4.97 25.21
CA THR A 35 -17.13 -4.52 25.64
C THR A 35 -16.40 -3.67 24.61
N ALA A 36 -16.88 -3.66 23.36
CA ALA A 36 -16.24 -2.98 22.23
C ALA A 36 -17.28 -2.22 21.40
N LYS A 37 -16.89 -1.09 20.83
CA LYS A 37 -17.70 -0.30 19.91
C LYS A 37 -16.84 0.19 18.74
N PRO A 38 -17.40 0.26 17.51
CA PRO A 38 -16.71 0.92 16.41
C PRO A 38 -16.29 2.35 16.78
N PHE A 39 -15.17 2.79 16.20
CA PHE A 39 -14.55 4.11 16.38
C PHE A 39 -14.08 4.38 17.82
N THR A 40 -13.67 3.32 18.52
CA THR A 40 -12.99 3.39 19.82
C THR A 40 -11.66 2.67 19.73
N SER A 41 -10.77 2.85 20.70
CA SER A 41 -9.48 2.17 20.70
C SER A 41 -9.01 1.75 22.07
N PHE A 42 -8.14 0.75 22.08
CA PHE A 42 -7.50 0.22 23.27
C PHE A 42 -6.02 -0.05 23.02
N ASP A 43 -5.27 -0.22 24.10
CA ASP A 43 -3.86 -0.58 24.03
C ASP A 43 -3.76 -2.11 23.95
N TYR A 44 -3.26 -2.61 22.82
CA TYR A 44 -3.06 -4.03 22.55
C TYR A 44 -1.60 -4.42 22.78
N TYR A 45 -1.37 -5.46 23.58
CA TYR A 45 -0.04 -5.99 23.89
C TYR A 45 0.18 -7.29 23.14
N HIS A 46 0.86 -7.20 21.99
CA HIS A 46 1.12 -8.36 21.16
C HIS A 46 2.23 -9.24 21.78
N PRO A 47 2.16 -10.58 21.72
CA PRO A 47 3.18 -11.45 22.32
C PRO A 47 4.62 -11.22 21.84
N LEU A 48 4.81 -10.71 20.61
CA LEU A 48 6.13 -10.36 20.09
C LEU A 48 6.67 -9.00 20.58
N GLN A 49 5.82 -8.15 21.15
CA GLN A 49 6.18 -6.85 21.72
C GLN A 49 5.41 -6.62 23.03
N PRO A 50 5.68 -7.42 24.09
CA PRO A 50 4.87 -7.41 25.31
C PRO A 50 5.01 -6.13 26.14
N ASP A 51 6.09 -5.37 25.94
CA ASP A 51 6.39 -4.15 26.72
C ASP A 51 5.99 -2.85 25.99
N GLN A 52 5.52 -2.95 24.75
CA GLN A 52 5.16 -1.79 23.93
C GLN A 52 3.72 -1.92 23.44
N PRO A 53 2.77 -1.13 24.00
CA PRO A 53 1.39 -1.19 23.54
C PRO A 53 1.29 -0.69 22.10
N ILE A 54 0.50 -1.41 21.32
CA ILE A 54 0.06 -1.03 19.98
C ILE A 54 -1.34 -0.46 20.12
N LYS A 55 -1.55 0.79 19.70
CA LYS A 55 -2.88 1.38 19.68
C LYS A 55 -3.74 0.67 18.63
N GLN A 56 -4.76 -0.07 19.06
CA GLN A 56 -5.70 -0.76 18.18
C GLN A 56 -7.00 0.03 18.10
N GLU A 57 -7.35 0.50 16.91
CA GLU A 57 -8.65 1.08 16.62
C GLU A 57 -9.66 -0.04 16.30
N LEU A 58 -10.89 0.12 16.78
CA LEU A 58 -11.99 -0.79 16.54
C LEU A 58 -12.89 -0.22 15.44
N TRP A 59 -13.18 -1.05 14.45
CA TRP A 59 -13.96 -0.71 13.27
C TRP A 59 -15.22 -1.58 13.19
N PRO A 60 -16.23 -1.17 12.42
CA PRO A 60 -17.22 -2.13 11.90
C PRO A 60 -16.51 -3.20 11.07
N ASP A 61 -17.11 -4.38 10.92
CA ASP A 61 -16.63 -5.38 9.98
C ASP A 61 -16.51 -4.77 8.58
N HIS A 62 -15.34 -4.91 7.97
CA HIS A 62 -15.04 -4.36 6.66
C HIS A 62 -14.01 -5.22 5.96
N CYS A 63 -14.00 -5.17 4.63
CA CYS A 63 -12.99 -5.85 3.80
C CYS A 63 -12.73 -7.31 4.20
N VAL A 64 -13.79 -8.03 4.57
CA VAL A 64 -13.71 -9.43 4.99
C VAL A 64 -13.37 -10.30 3.80
N GLN A 65 -12.41 -11.20 3.96
CA GLN A 65 -11.90 -12.09 2.91
C GLN A 65 -13.03 -12.80 2.15
N GLY A 66 -12.94 -12.76 0.82
CA GLY A 66 -13.90 -13.40 -0.08
C GLY A 66 -15.28 -12.74 -0.15
N THR A 67 -15.48 -11.58 0.50
CA THR A 67 -16.72 -10.80 0.40
C THR A 67 -16.59 -9.66 -0.60
N ARG A 68 -17.74 -9.21 -1.12
CA ARG A 68 -17.80 -8.02 -1.99
C ARG A 68 -17.19 -6.77 -1.36
N GLY A 69 -17.24 -6.64 -0.04
CA GLY A 69 -16.66 -5.49 0.68
C GLY A 69 -15.14 -5.44 0.66
N ALA A 70 -14.46 -6.53 0.27
CA ALA A 70 -13.02 -6.60 0.15
C ALA A 70 -12.53 -6.46 -1.30
N GLU A 71 -13.43 -6.51 -2.29
CA GLU A 71 -13.06 -6.40 -3.69
C GLU A 71 -12.57 -4.98 -4.03
N ILE A 72 -11.57 -4.89 -4.93
CA ILE A 72 -11.20 -3.62 -5.53
C ILE A 72 -12.39 -3.07 -6.32
N GLU A 73 -12.60 -1.75 -6.24
CA GLU A 73 -13.69 -1.07 -6.94
C GLU A 73 -13.70 -1.46 -8.44
N PRO A 74 -14.85 -1.86 -9.02
CA PRO A 74 -14.91 -2.47 -10.35
C PRO A 74 -14.21 -1.71 -11.47
N GLU A 75 -14.36 -0.39 -11.53
CA GLU A 75 -13.77 0.42 -12.59
C GLU A 75 -12.24 0.47 -12.44
N LEU A 76 -11.75 0.60 -11.22
CA LEU A 76 -10.31 0.47 -10.94
C LEU A 76 -9.81 -0.93 -11.25
N ALA A 77 -10.56 -1.97 -10.88
CA ALA A 77 -10.18 -3.37 -11.12
C ALA A 77 -10.02 -3.67 -12.62
N GLU A 78 -10.96 -3.20 -13.44
CA GLU A 78 -10.89 -3.32 -14.91
C GLU A 78 -9.64 -2.64 -15.47
N LYS A 79 -9.33 -1.43 -15.01
CA LYS A 79 -8.13 -0.69 -15.43
C LYS A 79 -6.83 -1.41 -15.05
N LEU A 80 -6.76 -1.96 -13.84
CA LEU A 80 -5.58 -2.71 -13.37
C LEU A 80 -5.39 -4.02 -14.16
N GLU A 81 -6.47 -4.77 -14.40
CA GLU A 81 -6.46 -6.01 -15.20
C GLU A 81 -6.12 -5.74 -16.67
N ALA A 82 -6.50 -4.59 -17.23
CA ALA A 82 -6.10 -4.17 -18.56
C ALA A 82 -4.58 -3.90 -18.66
N ILE A 83 -3.96 -3.39 -17.59
CA ILE A 83 -2.51 -3.19 -17.53
C ILE A 83 -1.80 -4.52 -17.31
N THR A 84 -2.27 -5.40 -16.42
CA THR A 84 -1.62 -6.68 -16.15
C THR A 84 -2.69 -7.75 -15.91
N PRO A 85 -3.04 -8.54 -16.94
CA PRO A 85 -4.06 -9.56 -16.80
C PRO A 85 -3.74 -10.59 -15.71
N GLY A 86 -4.69 -10.81 -14.81
CA GLY A 86 -4.58 -11.69 -13.65
C GLY A 86 -3.90 -11.07 -12.43
N CYS A 87 -3.53 -9.78 -12.44
CA CYS A 87 -2.85 -9.13 -11.32
C CYS A 87 -3.66 -9.17 -10.02
N LEU A 88 -5.00 -9.15 -10.10
CA LEU A 88 -5.86 -9.18 -8.90
C LEU A 88 -6.16 -10.60 -8.41
N ARG A 89 -5.85 -11.63 -9.20
CA ARG A 89 -6.02 -13.05 -8.83
C ARG A 89 -4.84 -13.62 -8.06
N ALA A 90 -3.71 -12.92 -8.03
CA ALA A 90 -2.43 -13.46 -7.58
C ALA A 90 -2.26 -13.56 -6.06
N ALA A 91 -3.16 -12.98 -5.25
CA ALA A 91 -3.03 -12.96 -3.80
C ALA A 91 -3.67 -14.19 -3.13
N GLY A 92 -3.28 -15.38 -3.57
CA GLY A 92 -3.68 -16.66 -2.99
C GLY A 92 -2.49 -17.59 -2.83
N PHE A 93 -1.93 -17.66 -1.62
CA PHE A 93 -1.17 -18.80 -1.07
C PHE A 93 0.07 -19.36 -1.79
N ALA A 94 0.70 -18.65 -2.73
CA ALA A 94 2.02 -19.07 -3.23
C ALA A 94 2.92 -17.89 -3.56
N PRO A 95 4.24 -17.95 -3.26
CA PRO A 95 5.20 -17.08 -3.92
C PRO A 95 5.14 -17.44 -5.40
N LYS A 96 4.43 -16.64 -6.20
CA LYS A 96 4.63 -16.69 -7.64
C LYS A 96 6.08 -16.28 -7.84
N THR A 97 6.91 -17.23 -8.27
CA THR A 97 8.17 -16.92 -8.92
C THR A 97 7.89 -15.84 -9.95
N THR A 98 8.76 -14.85 -10.03
CA THR A 98 8.62 -13.57 -10.78
C THR A 98 8.45 -13.70 -12.30
N ASP A 99 8.07 -14.88 -12.78
CA ASP A 99 8.04 -15.27 -14.19
C ASP A 99 6.63 -15.59 -14.72
N GLU A 100 5.57 -15.64 -13.87
CA GLU A 100 4.21 -16.03 -14.30
C GLU A 100 3.12 -14.95 -14.11
N VAL A 101 3.48 -13.70 -13.84
CA VAL A 101 2.55 -12.58 -14.06
C VAL A 101 2.70 -12.17 -15.52
N ALA A 102 1.71 -12.51 -16.34
CA ALA A 102 1.69 -12.14 -17.75
C ALA A 102 1.80 -10.61 -17.86
N ARG A 103 2.89 -10.14 -18.46
CA ARG A 103 3.15 -8.70 -18.62
C ARG A 103 2.04 -8.05 -19.42
N GLY A 104 1.69 -6.84 -19.01
CA GLY A 104 0.94 -5.92 -19.83
C GLY A 104 1.60 -5.66 -21.18
N PRO A 105 0.82 -5.33 -22.21
CA PRO A 105 1.35 -4.98 -23.53
C PRO A 105 2.31 -3.77 -23.51
N THR A 106 2.28 -2.94 -22.47
CA THR A 106 3.06 -1.70 -22.33
C THR A 106 4.37 -1.87 -21.53
N GLY A 107 4.62 -3.04 -20.93
CA GLY A 107 5.77 -3.25 -20.04
C GLY A 107 5.62 -2.67 -18.63
N LYS A 108 4.51 -1.97 -18.35
CA LYS A 108 4.05 -1.60 -17.00
C LYS A 108 3.51 -2.84 -16.29
N GLU A 109 3.83 -2.98 -15.01
CA GLU A 109 3.41 -4.11 -14.17
C GLU A 109 2.45 -3.63 -13.07
N VAL A 110 1.41 -4.41 -12.79
CA VAL A 110 0.56 -4.25 -11.61
C VAL A 110 0.78 -5.43 -10.66
N ILE A 111 1.00 -5.13 -9.39
CA ILE A 111 1.00 -6.12 -8.31
C ILE A 111 -0.07 -5.79 -7.26
N LEU A 112 -0.64 -6.84 -6.68
CA LEU A 112 -1.57 -6.75 -5.55
C LEU A 112 -0.84 -7.12 -4.25
N VAL A 113 -1.01 -6.28 -3.23
CA VAL A 113 -0.55 -6.54 -1.86
C VAL A 113 -1.76 -6.57 -0.94
N GLN A 114 -2.01 -7.73 -0.34
CA GLN A 114 -3.00 -7.85 0.73
C GLN A 114 -2.36 -7.50 2.07
N LYS A 115 -3.14 -6.86 2.93
CA LYS A 115 -2.74 -6.46 4.30
C LYS A 115 -3.89 -6.72 5.27
N GLY A 116 -3.55 -6.84 6.55
CA GLY A 116 -4.52 -7.12 7.62
C GLY A 116 -5.08 -8.55 7.61
N ASP A 117 -4.36 -9.50 7.04
CA ASP A 117 -4.75 -10.91 6.93
C ASP A 117 -4.42 -11.74 8.19
N ASP A 118 -3.65 -11.19 9.13
CA ASP A 118 -3.38 -11.79 10.43
C ASP A 118 -4.56 -11.56 11.40
N LEU A 119 -5.13 -12.64 11.93
CA LEU A 119 -6.28 -12.58 12.83
C LEU A 119 -6.05 -11.70 14.08
N ALA A 120 -4.82 -11.70 14.61
CA ALA A 120 -4.46 -11.07 15.89
C ALA A 120 -3.73 -9.73 15.71
N ALA A 121 -3.48 -9.29 14.47
CA ALA A 121 -2.72 -8.09 14.19
C ALA A 121 -3.26 -7.33 12.98
N ASP A 122 -3.71 -6.10 13.25
CA ASP A 122 -4.12 -5.17 12.20
C ASP A 122 -2.90 -4.60 11.45
N GLY A 123 -3.12 -4.09 10.24
CA GLY A 123 -2.06 -3.59 9.35
C GLY A 123 -2.57 -2.49 8.43
N TYR A 124 -2.47 -1.23 8.88
CA TYR A 124 -2.86 -0.09 8.02
C TYR A 124 -1.90 0.10 6.86
N SER A 125 -0.60 -0.07 7.11
CA SER A 125 0.44 0.12 6.10
C SER A 125 0.47 -1.03 5.11
N ALA A 126 0.63 -0.71 3.82
CA ALA A 126 0.92 -1.74 2.81
C ALA A 126 2.31 -2.38 3.02
N PHE A 127 3.18 -1.82 3.86
CA PHE A 127 4.50 -2.37 4.19
C PHE A 127 4.47 -3.30 5.41
N SER A 128 3.69 -2.95 6.44
CA SER A 128 3.85 -3.57 7.76
C SER A 128 2.56 -3.69 8.56
N LEU A 129 2.56 -4.68 9.47
CA LEU A 129 1.56 -4.81 10.51
C LEU A 129 1.75 -3.68 11.54
N ASN A 130 0.67 -3.29 12.22
CA ASN A 130 0.68 -2.27 13.24
C ASN A 130 1.73 -2.60 14.34
N GLY A 131 2.41 -1.58 14.85
CA GLY A 131 3.56 -1.78 15.75
C GLY A 131 4.84 -2.30 15.08
N ASN A 132 4.85 -2.46 13.75
CA ASN A 132 5.97 -3.05 13.00
C ASN A 132 6.35 -4.46 13.52
N ILE A 133 5.36 -5.24 13.98
CA ILE A 133 5.54 -6.62 14.47
C ILE A 133 5.72 -7.65 13.35
N GLY A 134 5.45 -7.24 12.11
CA GLY A 134 5.57 -8.06 10.90
C GLY A 134 5.51 -7.18 9.65
N PHE A 135 5.83 -7.77 8.50
CA PHE A 135 5.86 -7.09 7.21
C PHE A 135 5.07 -7.85 6.16
N THR A 136 4.45 -7.12 5.24
CA THR A 136 3.96 -7.70 3.99
C THR A 136 5.17 -8.03 3.09
N ASN A 137 4.92 -8.57 1.90
CA ASN A 137 5.99 -8.75 0.91
C ASN A 137 6.40 -7.44 0.20
N LEU A 138 5.67 -6.34 0.37
CA LEU A 138 5.91 -5.09 -0.36
C LEU A 138 7.34 -4.54 -0.20
N PRO A 139 7.94 -4.46 1.01
CA PRO A 139 9.30 -3.94 1.14
C PRO A 139 10.30 -4.76 0.32
N ARG A 140 10.21 -6.10 0.40
CA ARG A 140 11.05 -7.00 -0.38
C ARG A 140 10.84 -6.77 -1.88
N THR A 141 9.58 -6.70 -2.33
CA THR A 141 9.26 -6.49 -3.74
C THR A 141 9.89 -5.20 -4.24
N LEU A 142 9.66 -4.06 -3.58
CA LEU A 142 10.17 -2.77 -4.03
C LEU A 142 11.70 -2.70 -4.06
N LEU A 143 12.37 -3.22 -3.03
CA LEU A 143 13.85 -3.19 -2.93
C LEU A 143 14.54 -4.10 -3.95
N THR A 144 13.89 -5.19 -4.33
CA THR A 144 14.43 -6.18 -5.27
C THR A 144 13.91 -6.00 -6.70
N TRP A 145 12.90 -5.16 -6.90
CA TRP A 145 12.31 -4.91 -8.22
C TRP A 145 13.37 -4.30 -9.15
N ARG A 146 13.35 -4.77 -10.40
CA ARG A 146 14.22 -4.26 -11.47
C ARG A 146 13.39 -4.04 -12.73
N ARG A 147 13.59 -2.90 -13.36
CA ARG A 147 13.05 -2.65 -14.71
C ARG A 147 13.68 -3.65 -15.66
N LYS A 148 12.90 -4.56 -16.26
CA LYS A 148 13.43 -5.46 -17.31
C LYS A 148 13.60 -4.62 -18.59
N SER A 149 14.81 -4.60 -19.16
CA SER A 149 15.05 -3.91 -20.43
C SER A 149 14.28 -4.59 -21.56
N SER A 150 13.93 -3.82 -22.59
CA SER A 150 13.29 -4.32 -23.81
C SER A 150 14.26 -5.05 -24.74
N SER A 151 15.57 -5.12 -24.41
CA SER A 151 16.59 -5.78 -25.22
C SER A 151 17.04 -7.11 -24.61
N HIS A 152 17.08 -8.17 -25.42
CA HIS A 152 17.62 -9.51 -25.08
C HIS A 152 19.15 -9.52 -24.84
N SER A 153 19.75 -8.40 -24.43
CA SER A 153 21.18 -8.29 -24.14
C SER A 153 21.45 -8.65 -22.68
N GLU A 154 22.42 -9.53 -22.46
CA GLU A 154 22.99 -9.91 -21.15
C GLU A 154 23.03 -8.74 -20.15
N PRO A 155 22.75 -8.98 -18.86
CA PRO A 155 22.79 -7.95 -17.84
C PRO A 155 24.20 -7.35 -17.72
N SER A 156 24.34 -6.09 -18.11
CA SER A 156 25.52 -5.28 -17.79
C SER A 156 25.63 -5.16 -16.27
N ALA A 157 26.79 -5.51 -15.70
CA ALA A 157 27.07 -5.47 -14.26
C ALA A 157 27.05 -4.06 -13.65
N ALA A 158 26.87 -3.02 -14.46
CA ALA A 158 26.68 -1.64 -14.01
C ALA A 158 25.27 -1.17 -14.37
N THR A 159 24.33 -1.28 -13.43
CA THR A 159 23.07 -0.53 -13.48
C THR A 159 23.36 0.88 -12.98
N ASP A 160 23.09 1.91 -13.78
CA ASP A 160 23.31 3.32 -13.43
C ASP A 160 22.30 3.86 -12.37
N GLY A 161 21.60 2.94 -11.68
CA GLY A 161 20.53 3.23 -10.74
C GLY A 161 19.16 3.46 -11.41
N SER A 162 19.04 3.55 -12.73
CA SER A 162 17.76 3.81 -13.41
C SER A 162 16.73 2.70 -13.27
N ASP A 163 17.16 1.50 -12.87
CA ASP A 163 16.34 0.29 -12.89
C ASP A 163 15.77 -0.07 -11.51
N ILE A 164 16.09 0.70 -10.47
CA ILE A 164 15.55 0.50 -9.11
C ILE A 164 14.41 1.46 -8.83
N ILE A 165 13.57 1.12 -7.86
CA ILE A 165 12.55 2.02 -7.34
C ILE A 165 13.18 2.88 -6.25
N ASP A 166 13.18 4.19 -6.42
CA ASP A 166 13.60 5.16 -5.40
C ASP A 166 12.45 6.05 -4.90
N THR A 167 11.39 6.19 -5.70
CA THR A 167 10.30 7.14 -5.48
C THR A 167 8.96 6.43 -5.58
N LEU A 168 8.10 6.67 -4.59
CA LEU A 168 6.72 6.20 -4.57
C LEU A 168 5.77 7.39 -4.70
N ILE A 169 4.82 7.29 -5.62
CA ILE A 169 3.66 8.18 -5.70
C ILE A 169 2.48 7.46 -5.06
N LEU A 170 1.88 8.05 -4.05
CA LEU A 170 0.84 7.44 -3.24
C LEU A 170 -0.49 8.20 -3.35
N CYS A 171 -1.57 7.44 -3.58
CA CYS A 171 -2.95 7.88 -3.54
C CYS A 171 -3.85 6.74 -3.04
N GLY A 172 -5.09 7.03 -2.66
CA GLY A 172 -6.06 6.02 -2.21
C GLY A 172 -6.78 6.39 -0.91
N LEU A 173 -7.20 5.37 -0.17
CA LEU A 173 -7.99 5.51 1.05
C LEU A 173 -7.38 4.71 2.22
N ALA A 174 -7.49 5.16 3.47
CA ALA A 174 -7.88 6.50 3.91
C ALA A 174 -6.63 7.36 4.17
N THR A 175 -6.72 8.67 3.88
CA THR A 175 -5.62 9.65 4.09
C THR A 175 -4.94 9.53 5.45
N ASP A 176 -5.75 9.39 6.49
CA ASP A 176 -5.43 9.42 7.91
C ASP A 176 -5.13 8.06 8.55
N TYR A 177 -5.20 6.99 7.77
CA TYR A 177 -4.89 5.63 8.23
C TYR A 177 -3.96 4.94 7.23
N CYS A 178 -4.51 4.18 6.28
CA CYS A 178 -3.72 3.36 5.38
C CYS A 178 -2.73 4.16 4.54
N CYS A 179 -3.14 5.33 4.03
CA CYS A 179 -2.25 6.18 3.26
C CYS A 179 -1.15 6.80 4.14
N LEU A 180 -1.51 7.37 5.29
CA LEU A 180 -0.55 7.90 6.26
C LEU A 180 0.51 6.85 6.63
N ARG A 181 0.07 5.68 7.10
CA ARG A 181 0.96 4.63 7.60
C ARG A 181 1.83 4.04 6.49
N THR A 182 1.29 3.88 5.29
CA THR A 182 2.06 3.46 4.11
C THR A 182 3.10 4.51 3.72
N ALA A 183 2.75 5.80 3.73
CA ALA A 183 3.68 6.87 3.42
C ALA A 183 4.83 6.95 4.44
N LEU A 184 4.53 6.84 5.73
CA LEU A 184 5.56 6.86 6.77
C LEU A 184 6.50 5.65 6.66
N ASP A 185 5.97 4.45 6.42
CA ASP A 185 6.83 3.29 6.22
C ASP A 185 7.65 3.38 4.93
N ALA A 186 7.10 3.91 3.83
CA ALA A 186 7.88 4.18 2.63
C ALA A 186 9.11 5.05 2.93
N ARG A 187 8.93 6.14 3.71
CA ARG A 187 10.03 7.00 4.17
C ARG A 187 11.02 6.24 5.07
N ARG A 188 10.55 5.37 5.97
CA ARG A 188 11.41 4.52 6.82
C ARG A 188 12.28 3.57 6.01
N PHE A 189 11.75 3.03 4.92
CA PHE A 189 12.49 2.17 3.99
C PHE A 189 13.37 2.96 3.00
N GLY A 190 13.42 4.29 3.11
CA GLY A 190 14.31 5.15 2.33
C GLY A 190 13.75 5.61 0.99
N PHE A 191 12.50 5.26 0.65
CA PHE A 191 11.88 5.74 -0.58
C PHE A 191 11.51 7.21 -0.46
N ARG A 192 11.81 8.02 -1.48
CA ARG A 192 11.14 9.31 -1.69
C ARG A 192 9.65 9.07 -1.81
N THR A 193 8.83 9.90 -1.17
CA THR A 193 7.38 9.65 -1.14
C THR A 193 6.63 10.93 -1.49
N ILE A 194 5.87 10.86 -2.58
CA ILE A 194 4.99 11.92 -3.06
C ILE A 194 3.56 11.48 -2.78
N VAL A 195 2.75 12.33 -2.17
CA VAL A 195 1.34 12.05 -1.85
C VAL A 195 0.43 12.97 -2.66
N VAL A 196 -0.57 12.37 -3.33
CA VAL A 196 -1.47 13.07 -4.25
C VAL A 196 -2.76 13.41 -3.54
N GLU A 197 -2.93 14.67 -3.15
CA GLU A 197 -4.06 15.13 -2.35
C GLU A 197 -5.41 14.83 -3.00
N ASP A 198 -5.61 15.18 -4.27
CA ASP A 198 -6.89 14.95 -4.97
C ASP A 198 -7.16 13.46 -5.23
N GLY A 199 -6.13 12.62 -5.10
CA GLY A 199 -6.24 11.17 -5.16
C GLY A 199 -6.52 10.52 -3.80
N MET A 200 -6.70 11.30 -2.74
CA MET A 200 -6.84 10.81 -1.37
C MET A 200 -8.07 11.36 -0.67
N ARG A 201 -8.68 10.52 0.17
CA ARG A 201 -9.79 10.94 1.04
C ARG A 201 -9.68 10.24 2.39
N GLY A 202 -9.86 10.99 3.47
CA GLY A 202 -9.77 10.46 4.82
C GLY A 202 -11.12 10.14 5.46
N VAL A 203 -11.07 9.61 6.67
CA VAL A 203 -12.23 9.21 7.46
C VAL A 203 -12.85 10.41 8.17
N ALA A 204 -12.04 11.22 8.85
CA ALA A 204 -12.52 12.40 9.59
C ALA A 204 -11.63 13.65 9.38
N PRO A 205 -12.19 14.87 9.39
CA PRO A 205 -11.41 16.08 9.07
C PRO A 205 -10.24 16.38 10.02
N ASP A 206 -10.40 16.10 11.30
CA ASP A 206 -9.40 16.32 12.35
C ASP A 206 -8.22 15.34 12.21
N THR A 207 -8.50 14.05 12.05
CA THR A 207 -7.49 13.02 11.81
C THR A 207 -6.77 13.22 10.48
N VAL A 208 -7.47 13.70 9.43
CA VAL A 208 -6.86 14.10 8.15
C VAL A 208 -5.87 15.24 8.32
N SER A 209 -6.23 16.26 9.11
CA SER A 209 -5.35 17.40 9.34
C SER A 209 -4.06 16.97 10.03
N SER A 210 -4.16 16.14 11.08
CA SER A 210 -2.99 15.55 11.75
C SER A 210 -2.15 14.67 10.81
N ALA A 211 -2.79 13.87 9.96
CA ALA A 211 -2.10 12.99 9.02
C ALA A 211 -1.23 13.76 8.02
N TRP A 212 -1.71 14.91 7.53
CA TRP A 212 -0.91 15.75 6.64
C TRP A 212 0.31 16.34 7.33
N GLU A 213 0.18 16.78 8.58
CA GLU A 213 1.32 17.29 9.36
C GLU A 213 2.35 16.18 9.64
N ASP A 214 1.89 14.96 9.95
CA ASP A 214 2.78 13.81 10.15
C ASP A 214 3.50 13.41 8.86
N MET A 215 2.80 13.30 7.73
CA MET A 215 3.41 13.02 6.43
C MET A 215 4.47 14.07 6.07
N LYS A 216 4.18 15.36 6.28
CA LYS A 216 5.13 16.45 6.07
C LYS A 216 6.35 16.33 7.00
N ARG A 217 6.14 16.03 8.28
CA ARG A 217 7.23 15.85 9.26
C ARG A 217 8.17 14.70 8.88
N TRP A 218 7.66 13.65 8.25
CA TRP A 218 8.45 12.52 7.74
C TRP A 218 9.08 12.79 6.35
N GLY A 219 8.90 13.99 5.81
CA GLY A 219 9.47 14.41 4.54
C GLY A 219 8.74 13.84 3.32
N CYS A 220 7.43 13.56 3.43
CA CYS A 220 6.61 13.31 2.25
C CYS A 220 6.34 14.63 1.53
N GLU A 221 6.36 14.60 0.20
CA GLU A 221 6.08 15.74 -0.67
C GLU A 221 4.60 15.70 -1.07
N ARG A 222 3.80 16.64 -0.57
CA ARG A 222 2.38 16.75 -0.93
C ARG A 222 2.22 17.60 -2.19
N VAL A 223 1.52 17.05 -3.17
CA VAL A 223 1.10 17.75 -4.39
C VAL A 223 -0.41 17.65 -4.54
N LYS A 224 -1.00 18.55 -5.35
CA LYS A 224 -2.45 18.60 -5.52
C LYS A 224 -2.92 17.49 -6.45
N THR A 225 -2.26 17.37 -7.61
CA THR A 225 -2.72 16.53 -8.73
C THR A 225 -1.76 15.40 -9.09
N ALA A 226 -2.26 14.41 -9.83
CA ALA A 226 -1.44 13.30 -10.34
C ALA A 226 -0.35 13.79 -11.31
N ASP A 227 -0.67 14.75 -12.19
CA ASP A 227 0.31 15.27 -13.15
C ASP A 227 1.45 16.03 -12.47
N GLU A 228 1.16 16.74 -11.37
CA GLU A 228 2.20 17.36 -10.54
C GLU A 228 3.10 16.30 -9.91
N ALA A 229 2.52 15.19 -9.43
CA ALA A 229 3.28 14.09 -8.84
C ALA A 229 4.22 13.45 -9.84
N ILE A 230 3.73 13.17 -11.06
CA ILE A 230 4.52 12.59 -12.15
C ILE A 230 5.69 13.51 -12.51
N ARG A 231 5.42 14.81 -12.72
CA ARG A 231 6.47 15.80 -13.00
C ARG A 231 7.51 15.87 -11.88
N LEU A 232 7.05 15.88 -10.63
CA LEU A 232 7.92 15.99 -9.45
C LEU A 232 8.77 14.72 -9.24
N ALA A 233 8.23 13.53 -9.55
CA ALA A 233 8.98 12.28 -9.47
C ALA A 233 10.14 12.25 -10.48
N GLN A 234 10.00 12.91 -11.62
CA GLN A 234 11.03 12.98 -12.66
C GLN A 234 12.15 13.98 -12.34
N THR A 235 11.96 14.91 -11.38
CA THR A 235 13.05 15.78 -10.95
C THR A 235 13.96 15.01 -9.99
N ARG A 236 15.23 14.79 -10.37
CA ARG A 236 16.23 14.20 -9.48
C ARG A 236 16.45 15.09 -8.27
N GLN A 237 16.49 14.50 -7.07
CA GLN A 237 17.03 15.21 -5.90
C GLN A 237 18.54 15.41 -6.14
N THR A 238 18.96 16.67 -6.22
CA THR A 238 20.37 17.08 -6.35
C THR A 238 21.14 16.83 -5.06
#